data_AF-A0A2P2M4Y2-F1
#
_entry.id   AF-A0A2P2M4Y2-F1
#
_cell.length_a   1.000
_cell.length_b   1.000
_cell.length_c   1.000
_cell.angle_alpha   90.00
_cell.angle_beta   90.00
_cell.angle_gamma   90.00
#
_symmetry.space_group_name_H-M   'P 1'
#
loop_
_entity.id
_entity.type
_entity.pdbx_description
1 polymer ?
#
loop_
_entity_poly.entity_id
_entity_poly.type
_entity_poly.pdbx_seq_one_letter_code
_entity_poly.pdbx_strand_id
1 'polypeptide(L)'
;MQRLASDFLSNYIFLAIGRVGSSTDLIVQRVEFVYESDKRSHLMDLLHAQRANGVQGKQALTLVFVETKRGADSLEHWLCVNGFPATSIHGDRSQQEREYALRSFKSGNTPILVATDVAARGLDIPHVAHVVNFDLPNDIDDYVHRIGRTGRAGKTGLATAFFNESNTSLARALANLMQESNQEVPAWLSSYAARSYFGGGRNRRSGGGRFGGRDFRRDSSFNRGGGIDFYGGNSSSGYGASGGYGAGYGPGVTSAWD
;
A
#
# COMPACT_ATOMS: atom_id res chain seq x y z
N MET A 1 -17.14 9.77 -3.41
CA MET A 1 -17.94 8.64 -3.93
C MET A 1 -19.45 8.81 -3.70
N GLN A 2 -19.95 9.14 -2.50
CA GLN A 2 -21.41 9.24 -2.27
C GLN A 2 -22.13 10.37 -3.04
N ARG A 3 -21.45 11.50 -3.30
CA ARG A 3 -21.99 12.59 -4.16
C ARG A 3 -22.08 12.21 -5.64
N LEU A 4 -21.21 11.31 -6.09
CA LEU A 4 -21.27 10.81 -7.47
C LEU A 4 -22.44 9.82 -7.60
N ALA A 5 -22.64 8.97 -6.60
CA ALA A 5 -23.74 8.00 -6.59
C ALA A 5 -25.15 8.66 -6.60
N SER A 6 -25.31 9.86 -6.00
CA SER A 6 -26.58 10.59 -6.03
C SER A 6 -26.94 11.16 -7.40
N ASP A 7 -25.94 11.43 -8.23
CA ASP A 7 -26.14 12.03 -9.54
C ASP A 7 -26.57 10.98 -10.59
N PHE A 8 -26.30 9.70 -10.33
CA PHE A 8 -26.53 8.60 -11.28
C PHE A 8 -27.61 7.58 -10.86
N LEU A 9 -28.06 7.56 -9.60
CA LEU A 9 -28.98 6.54 -9.10
C LEU A 9 -30.25 7.16 -8.49
N SER A 10 -31.43 6.78 -9.01
CA SER A 10 -32.72 7.09 -8.41
C SER A 10 -33.28 5.87 -7.65
N ASN A 11 -33.73 6.09 -6.41
CA ASN A 11 -34.37 5.08 -5.56
C ASN A 11 -33.55 3.78 -5.33
N TYR A 12 -32.24 3.92 -5.05
CA TYR A 12 -31.35 2.77 -4.85
C TYR A 12 -31.39 2.20 -3.43
N ILE A 13 -31.10 0.91 -3.32
CA ILE A 13 -30.86 0.25 -2.03
C ILE A 13 -29.37 0.38 -1.72
N PHE A 14 -29.06 1.00 -0.59
CA PHE A 14 -27.69 1.05 -0.07
C PHE A 14 -27.37 -0.27 0.65
N LEU A 15 -26.67 -1.17 -0.05
CA LEU A 15 -26.21 -2.42 0.54
C LEU A 15 -24.82 -2.20 1.17
N ALA A 16 -24.78 -1.81 2.44
CA ALA A 16 -23.57 -1.93 3.24
C ALA A 16 -23.43 -3.39 3.69
N ILE A 17 -22.65 -4.16 2.94
CA ILE A 17 -22.06 -5.35 3.54
C ILE A 17 -21.18 -4.81 4.68
N GLY A 18 -21.31 -5.36 5.89
CA GLY A 18 -20.49 -4.97 7.04
C GLY A 18 -18.99 -5.07 6.71
N ARG A 19 -18.11 -4.79 7.68
CA ARG A 19 -16.68 -5.06 7.51
C ARG A 19 -16.53 -6.60 7.37
N VAL A 20 -16.73 -7.11 6.15
CA VAL A 20 -16.35 -8.45 5.74
C VAL A 20 -14.91 -8.53 6.14
N GLY A 21 -14.57 -9.57 6.89
CA GLY A 21 -13.20 -9.92 7.23
C GLY A 21 -12.29 -9.47 6.09
N SER A 22 -11.34 -8.59 6.42
CA SER A 22 -10.39 -8.08 5.44
C SER A 22 -9.89 -9.28 4.64
N SER A 23 -9.59 -9.15 3.34
CA SER A 23 -9.11 -10.27 2.51
C SER A 23 -7.89 -11.00 3.11
N THR A 24 -7.31 -10.45 4.17
CA THR A 24 -6.30 -10.98 5.08
C THR A 24 -6.75 -12.10 6.02
N ASP A 25 -8.03 -12.31 6.30
CA ASP A 25 -8.47 -13.32 7.30
C ASP A 25 -8.12 -14.77 6.88
N LEU A 26 -8.13 -15.05 5.57
CA LEU A 26 -7.72 -16.33 5.01
C LEU A 26 -6.21 -16.40 4.74
N ILE A 27 -5.46 -15.35 5.07
CA ILE A 27 -4.04 -15.23 4.81
C ILE A 27 -3.30 -15.36 6.14
N VAL A 28 -2.57 -16.46 6.30
CA VAL A 28 -1.62 -16.61 7.40
C VAL A 28 -0.46 -15.66 7.14
N GLN A 29 -0.23 -14.71 8.03
CA GLN A 29 0.81 -13.70 7.89
C GLN A 29 1.97 -14.01 8.84
N ARG A 30 3.18 -14.03 8.31
CA ARG A 30 4.42 -14.17 9.08
C ARG A 30 5.31 -12.97 8.80
N VAL A 31 5.82 -12.35 9.85
CA VAL A 31 6.81 -11.28 9.75
C VAL A 31 8.07 -11.77 10.43
N GLU A 32 9.16 -11.77 9.68
CA GLU A 32 10.44 -12.32 10.11
C GLU A 32 11.48 -11.20 10.06
N PHE A 33 12.25 -11.06 11.14
CA PHE A 33 13.34 -10.10 11.19
C PHE A 33 14.53 -10.68 10.42
N VAL A 34 14.90 -10.07 9.30
CA VAL A 34 15.94 -10.58 8.39
C VAL A 34 16.84 -9.44 7.94
N TYR A 35 18.14 -9.53 8.23
CA TYR A 35 19.11 -8.56 7.74
C TYR A 35 19.21 -8.58 6.21
N GLU A 36 19.55 -7.44 5.61
CA GLU A 36 19.61 -7.30 4.15
C GLU A 36 20.55 -8.33 3.48
N SER A 37 21.68 -8.64 4.12
CA SER A 37 22.64 -9.65 3.66
C SER A 37 22.05 -11.06 3.61
N ASP A 38 21.10 -11.35 4.48
CA ASP A 38 20.62 -12.70 4.76
C ASP A 38 19.30 -13.00 4.06
N LYS A 39 18.63 -11.99 3.50
CA LYS A 39 17.33 -12.16 2.81
C LYS A 39 17.37 -13.24 1.73
N ARG A 40 18.46 -13.34 0.96
CA ARG A 40 18.60 -14.35 -0.12
C ARG A 40 18.67 -15.77 0.44
N SER A 41 19.54 -16.01 1.41
CA SER A 41 19.66 -17.32 2.07
C SER A 41 18.35 -17.70 2.76
N HIS A 42 17.72 -16.75 3.45
CA HIS A 42 16.47 -16.96 4.16
C HIS A 42 15.31 -17.30 3.21
N LEU A 43 15.23 -16.64 2.05
CA LEU A 43 14.30 -17.01 0.98
C LEU A 43 14.55 -18.45 0.49
N MET A 44 15.81 -18.85 0.31
CA MET A 44 16.15 -20.22 -0.12
C MET A 44 15.69 -21.27 0.88
N ASP A 45 15.91 -21.04 2.17
CA ASP A 45 15.49 -21.95 3.23
C ASP A 45 13.96 -22.10 3.26
N LEU A 46 13.26 -20.97 3.06
CA LEU A 46 11.81 -20.95 2.93
C LEU A 46 11.35 -21.80 1.72
N LEU A 47 11.95 -21.60 0.56
CA LEU A 47 11.59 -22.33 -0.67
C LEU A 47 11.91 -23.83 -0.56
N HIS A 48 13.01 -24.21 0.12
CA HIS A 48 13.33 -25.60 0.43
C HIS A 48 12.27 -26.23 1.34
N ALA A 49 11.89 -25.55 2.42
CA ALA A 49 10.85 -26.03 3.33
C ALA A 49 9.51 -26.21 2.59
N GLN A 50 9.15 -25.31 1.68
CA GLN A 50 7.96 -25.45 0.84
C GLN A 50 8.03 -26.67 -0.09
N ARG A 51 9.19 -26.90 -0.73
CA ARG A 51 9.39 -28.06 -1.61
C ARG A 51 9.27 -29.38 -0.84
N ALA A 52 9.78 -29.44 0.38
CA ALA A 52 9.70 -30.62 1.25
C ALA A 52 8.28 -30.93 1.72
N ASN A 53 7.48 -29.89 1.99
CA ASN A 53 6.09 -30.01 2.45
C ASN A 53 5.06 -30.15 1.32
N GLY A 54 5.49 -30.12 0.05
CA GLY A 54 4.61 -30.20 -1.11
C GLY A 54 3.99 -31.60 -1.30
N VAL A 55 2.67 -31.65 -1.49
CA VAL A 55 1.95 -32.88 -1.85
C VAL A 55 2.19 -33.21 -3.33
N GLN A 56 2.62 -34.44 -3.62
CA GLN A 56 2.59 -35.13 -4.92
C GLN A 56 2.80 -34.25 -6.17
N GLY A 57 4.06 -33.94 -6.47
CA GLY A 57 4.51 -33.63 -7.84
C GLY A 57 4.23 -32.23 -8.39
N LYS A 58 3.48 -31.37 -7.67
CA LYS A 58 3.23 -29.98 -8.13
C LYS A 58 3.77 -28.96 -7.13
N GLN A 59 4.80 -28.21 -7.52
CA GLN A 59 5.39 -27.16 -6.69
C GLN A 59 4.37 -26.02 -6.48
N ALA A 60 4.30 -25.54 -5.24
CA ALA A 60 3.42 -24.44 -4.87
C ALA A 60 3.90 -23.13 -5.53
N LEU A 61 2.98 -22.43 -6.21
CA LEU A 61 3.31 -21.16 -6.86
C LEU A 61 3.61 -20.09 -5.81
N THR A 62 4.76 -19.45 -5.95
CA THR A 62 5.27 -18.42 -5.03
C THR A 62 5.51 -17.11 -5.77
N LEU A 63 4.93 -16.02 -5.25
CA LEU A 63 5.15 -14.66 -5.75
C LEU A 63 6.05 -13.91 -4.78
N VAL A 64 7.19 -13.42 -5.26
CA VAL A 64 8.18 -12.69 -4.48
C VAL A 64 8.18 -11.23 -4.91
N PHE A 65 7.84 -10.34 -3.99
CA PHE A 65 7.88 -8.90 -4.23
C PHE A 65 9.23 -8.31 -3.82
N VAL A 66 9.82 -7.54 -4.74
CA VAL A 66 11.05 -6.77 -4.56
C VAL A 66 10.79 -5.31 -4.89
N GLU A 67 11.61 -4.41 -4.35
CA GLU A 67 11.44 -2.97 -4.55
C GLU A 67 11.87 -2.52 -5.96
N THR A 68 13.01 -3.04 -6.44
CA THR A 68 13.65 -2.53 -7.65
C THR A 68 13.67 -3.52 -8.81
N LYS A 69 13.66 -3.00 -10.03
CA LYS A 69 13.75 -3.78 -11.28
C LYS A 69 15.04 -4.62 -11.32
N ARG A 70 16.17 -3.99 -10.99
CA ARG A 70 17.48 -4.66 -10.91
C ARG A 70 17.50 -5.73 -9.83
N GLY A 71 16.83 -5.48 -8.70
CA GLY A 71 16.63 -6.47 -7.65
C GLY A 71 15.87 -7.69 -8.15
N ALA A 72 14.85 -7.50 -9.00
CA ALA A 72 14.08 -8.60 -9.58
C ALA A 72 14.95 -9.50 -10.46
N ASP A 73 15.69 -8.93 -11.40
CA ASP A 73 16.60 -9.69 -12.29
C ASP A 73 17.73 -10.38 -11.50
N SER A 74 18.32 -9.67 -10.53
CA SER A 74 19.39 -10.21 -9.70
C SER A 74 18.90 -11.39 -8.85
N LEU A 75 17.70 -11.29 -8.28
CA LEU A 75 17.12 -12.35 -7.46
C LEU A 75 16.68 -13.55 -8.31
N GLU A 76 16.04 -13.31 -9.46
CA GLU A 76 15.70 -14.37 -10.43
C GLU A 76 16.96 -15.15 -10.82
N HIS A 77 18.01 -14.46 -11.26
CA HIS A 77 19.26 -15.11 -11.67
C HIS A 77 19.85 -15.95 -10.54
N TRP A 78 19.91 -15.39 -9.33
CA TRP A 78 20.42 -16.09 -8.16
C TRP A 78 19.60 -17.35 -7.83
N LEU A 79 18.27 -17.28 -7.89
CA LEU A 79 17.39 -18.44 -7.69
C LEU A 79 17.64 -19.53 -8.75
N CYS A 80 17.73 -19.14 -10.03
CA CYS A 80 17.97 -20.07 -11.13
C CYS A 80 19.32 -20.79 -11.01
N VAL A 81 20.39 -20.07 -10.66
CA VAL A 81 21.73 -20.66 -10.43
C VAL A 81 21.71 -21.66 -9.28
N ASN A 82 20.88 -21.43 -8.27
CA ASN A 82 20.72 -22.32 -7.11
C ASN A 82 19.64 -23.41 -7.30
N GLY A 83 19.20 -23.68 -8.53
CA GLY A 83 18.30 -24.80 -8.83
C GLY A 83 16.82 -24.54 -8.52
N PHE A 84 16.43 -23.27 -8.42
CA PHE A 84 15.04 -22.83 -8.28
C PHE A 84 14.58 -22.18 -9.59
N PRO A 85 13.74 -22.85 -10.40
CA PRO A 85 13.22 -22.26 -11.62
C PRO A 85 12.37 -21.03 -11.30
N ALA A 86 12.85 -19.86 -11.70
CA ALA A 86 12.21 -18.58 -11.44
C ALA A 86 12.08 -17.78 -12.74
N THR A 87 11.20 -16.79 -12.72
CA THR A 87 11.08 -15.77 -13.77
C THR A 87 10.77 -14.42 -13.13
N SER A 88 11.05 -13.31 -13.82
CA SER A 88 10.81 -11.96 -13.31
C SER A 88 9.83 -11.14 -14.17
N ILE A 89 9.11 -10.21 -13.53
CA ILE A 89 8.28 -9.19 -14.19
C ILE A 89 8.53 -7.83 -13.52
N HIS A 90 9.01 -6.88 -14.31
CA HIS A 90 9.23 -5.48 -13.92
C HIS A 90 8.96 -4.55 -15.11
N GLY A 91 9.00 -3.23 -14.89
CA GLY A 91 8.62 -2.23 -15.90
C GLY A 91 9.52 -2.13 -17.14
N ASP A 92 10.69 -2.78 -17.14
CA ASP A 92 11.59 -2.79 -18.30
C ASP A 92 11.35 -4.01 -19.20
N ARG A 93 10.46 -4.93 -18.80
CA ARG A 93 10.02 -6.06 -19.63
C ARG A 93 8.97 -5.61 -20.63
N SER A 94 9.13 -6.01 -21.88
CA SER A 94 8.11 -5.86 -22.91
C SER A 94 6.84 -6.64 -22.55
N GLN A 95 5.70 -6.23 -23.11
CA GLN A 95 4.43 -6.92 -22.88
C GLN A 95 4.50 -8.42 -23.24
N GLN A 96 5.18 -8.76 -24.34
CA GLN A 96 5.40 -10.14 -24.77
C GLN A 96 6.21 -10.96 -23.76
N GLU A 97 7.27 -10.37 -23.18
CA GLU A 97 8.05 -11.03 -22.13
C GLU A 97 7.22 -11.23 -20.86
N ARG A 98 6.42 -10.24 -20.47
CA ARG A 98 5.53 -10.33 -19.31
C ARG A 98 4.52 -11.47 -19.48
N GLU A 99 3.91 -11.60 -20.66
CA GLU A 99 2.98 -12.68 -20.96
C GLU A 99 3.67 -14.05 -21.00
N TYR A 100 4.89 -14.14 -21.54
CA TYR A 100 5.67 -15.36 -21.53
C TYR A 100 6.01 -15.80 -20.09
N ALA A 101 6.50 -14.89 -19.26
CA ALA A 101 6.79 -15.14 -17.84
C ALA A 101 5.54 -15.61 -17.09
N LEU A 102 4.39 -14.95 -17.30
CA LEU A 102 3.12 -15.37 -16.70
C LEU A 102 2.66 -16.76 -17.17
N ARG A 103 2.83 -17.10 -18.45
CA ARG A 103 2.49 -18.44 -18.95
C ARG A 103 3.37 -19.51 -18.30
N SER A 104 4.67 -19.27 -18.21
CA SER A 104 5.64 -20.17 -17.56
C SER A 104 5.37 -20.33 -16.06
N PHE A 105 4.94 -19.26 -15.40
CA PHE A 105 4.52 -19.30 -14.00
C PHE A 105 3.21 -20.07 -13.82
N LYS A 106 2.19 -19.81 -14.64
CA LYS A 106 0.88 -20.49 -14.61
C LYS A 106 1.01 -21.99 -14.87
N SER A 107 1.92 -22.42 -15.75
CA SER A 107 2.17 -23.85 -16.01
C SER A 107 2.95 -24.53 -14.88
N GLY A 108 3.65 -23.77 -14.03
CA GLY A 108 4.54 -24.29 -13.00
C GLY A 108 5.94 -24.64 -13.49
N ASN A 109 6.30 -24.29 -14.74
CA ASN A 109 7.66 -24.46 -15.26
C ASN A 109 8.66 -23.58 -14.49
N THR A 110 8.23 -22.36 -14.17
CA THR A 110 8.95 -21.44 -13.27
C THR A 110 8.00 -21.10 -12.11
N PRO A 111 7.91 -21.93 -11.06
CA PRO A 111 6.90 -21.76 -10.00
C PRO A 111 7.19 -20.60 -9.05
N ILE A 112 8.30 -19.87 -9.26
CA ILE A 112 8.63 -18.65 -8.54
C ILE A 112 8.58 -17.47 -9.50
N LEU A 113 7.77 -16.47 -9.17
CA LEU A 113 7.68 -15.22 -9.92
C LEU A 113 8.21 -14.08 -9.05
N VAL A 114 9.27 -13.42 -9.50
CA VAL A 114 9.82 -12.23 -8.83
C VAL A 114 9.26 -10.98 -9.51
N ALA A 115 8.67 -10.05 -8.75
CA ALA A 115 7.98 -8.91 -9.32
C ALA A 115 8.14 -7.61 -8.53
N THR A 116 8.06 -6.48 -9.23
CA THR A 116 7.85 -5.16 -8.61
C THR A 116 6.36 -4.79 -8.63
N ASP A 117 5.93 -3.89 -7.73
CA ASP A 117 4.51 -3.50 -7.62
C ASP A 117 3.92 -2.94 -8.91
N VAL A 118 4.68 -2.08 -9.60
CA VAL A 118 4.27 -1.46 -10.86
C VAL A 118 3.99 -2.53 -11.91
N ALA A 119 4.80 -3.58 -11.93
CA ALA A 119 4.64 -4.68 -12.86
C ALA A 119 3.50 -5.63 -12.51
N ALA A 120 3.15 -5.77 -11.23
CA ALA A 120 2.06 -6.63 -10.81
C ALA A 120 0.67 -5.99 -11.00
N ARG A 121 0.59 -4.66 -11.12
CA ARG A 121 -0.67 -3.95 -11.40
C ARG A 121 -1.09 -4.14 -12.86
N GLY A 122 -2.37 -4.46 -13.06
CA GLY A 122 -2.95 -4.67 -14.41
C GLY A 122 -2.64 -6.03 -15.05
N LEU A 123 -1.88 -6.90 -14.40
CA LEU A 123 -1.67 -8.28 -14.84
C LEU A 123 -2.55 -9.25 -14.06
N ASP A 124 -3.16 -10.19 -14.77
CA ASP A 124 -3.87 -11.34 -14.19
C ASP A 124 -2.85 -12.39 -13.69
N ILE A 125 -2.27 -12.11 -12.54
CA ILE A 125 -1.43 -13.06 -11.79
C ILE A 125 -2.37 -14.08 -11.12
N PRO A 126 -2.18 -15.39 -11.34
CA PRO A 126 -3.03 -16.41 -10.74
C PRO A 126 -2.96 -16.36 -9.22
N HIS A 127 -3.94 -16.96 -8.55
CA HIS A 127 -3.89 -17.11 -7.09
C HIS A 127 -2.69 -17.99 -6.71
N VAL A 128 -1.78 -17.40 -5.93
CA VAL A 128 -0.54 -18.07 -5.50
C VAL A 128 -0.74 -18.69 -4.13
N ALA A 129 0.02 -19.75 -3.84
CA ALA A 129 -0.02 -20.41 -2.55
C ALA A 129 0.75 -19.59 -1.50
N HIS A 130 1.81 -18.90 -1.92
CA HIS A 130 2.65 -18.10 -1.04
C HIS A 130 3.00 -16.75 -1.68
N VAL A 131 2.82 -15.67 -0.94
CA VAL A 131 3.39 -14.35 -1.23
C VAL A 131 4.57 -14.10 -0.28
N VAL A 132 5.73 -13.74 -0.82
CA VAL A 132 6.89 -13.31 -0.04
C VAL A 132 7.16 -11.84 -0.33
N ASN A 133 7.10 -10.99 0.69
CA ASN A 133 7.63 -9.63 0.61
C ASN A 133 9.12 -9.69 0.96
N PHE A 134 9.95 -9.88 -0.06
CA PHE A 134 11.41 -9.85 0.09
C PHE A 134 11.87 -8.46 0.50
N ASP A 135 11.28 -7.44 -0.14
CA ASP A 135 11.35 -6.04 0.29
C ASP A 135 9.96 -5.59 0.70
N LEU A 136 9.80 -5.03 1.89
CA LEU A 136 8.52 -4.44 2.32
C LEU A 136 8.22 -3.16 1.51
N PRO A 137 6.94 -2.90 1.21
CA PRO A 137 6.55 -1.63 0.59
C PRO A 137 6.67 -0.48 1.60
N ASN A 138 6.64 0.75 1.10
CA ASN A 138 6.68 1.96 1.94
C ASN A 138 5.33 2.28 2.61
N ASP A 139 4.24 1.69 2.12
CA ASP A 139 2.88 1.93 2.59
C ASP A 139 2.13 0.63 2.89
N ILE A 140 1.23 0.68 3.88
CA ILE A 140 0.49 -0.49 4.35
C ILE A 140 -0.58 -0.94 3.34
N ASP A 141 -1.16 -0.04 2.56
CA ASP A 141 -2.15 -0.39 1.54
C ASP A 141 -1.50 -1.24 0.46
N ASP A 142 -0.27 -0.90 0.06
CA ASP A 142 0.51 -1.70 -0.87
C ASP A 142 0.86 -3.08 -0.29
N TYR A 143 1.19 -3.17 1.00
CA TYR A 143 1.38 -4.47 1.67
C TYR A 143 0.11 -5.32 1.59
N VAL A 144 -1.06 -4.76 1.90
CA VAL A 144 -2.36 -5.44 1.81
C VAL A 144 -2.65 -5.90 0.38
N HIS A 145 -2.37 -5.06 -0.62
CA HIS A 145 -2.54 -5.42 -2.04
C HIS A 145 -1.62 -6.57 -2.48
N ARG A 146 -0.40 -6.63 -1.96
CA ARG A 146 0.58 -7.69 -2.24
C ARG A 146 0.12 -9.01 -1.64
N ILE A 147 -0.22 -9.04 -0.34
CA ILE A 147 -0.64 -10.28 0.31
C ILE A 147 -1.99 -10.77 -0.23
N GLY A 148 -2.87 -9.86 -0.66
CA GLY A 148 -4.14 -10.19 -1.33
C GLY A 148 -4.02 -10.92 -2.67
N ARG A 149 -2.79 -11.28 -3.11
CA ARG A 149 -2.53 -12.19 -4.23
C ARG A 149 -2.68 -13.67 -3.84
N THR A 150 -2.73 -13.97 -2.55
CA THR A 150 -3.05 -15.30 -2.00
C THR A 150 -4.39 -15.28 -1.22
N GLY A 151 -4.80 -16.42 -0.64
CA GLY A 151 -5.94 -16.48 0.29
C GLY A 151 -7.32 -16.27 -0.34
N ARG A 152 -7.54 -16.70 -1.59
CA ARG A 152 -8.80 -16.48 -2.33
C ARG A 152 -9.60 -17.76 -2.54
N ALA A 153 -10.90 -17.60 -2.81
CA ALA A 153 -11.84 -18.69 -3.10
C ALA A 153 -11.91 -19.78 -1.99
N GLY A 154 -11.88 -19.35 -0.72
CA GLY A 154 -11.96 -20.24 0.44
C GLY A 154 -10.69 -21.04 0.75
N LYS A 155 -9.61 -20.86 -0.02
CA LYS A 155 -8.30 -21.46 0.28
C LYS A 155 -7.49 -20.53 1.16
N THR A 156 -6.82 -21.10 2.16
CA THR A 156 -5.86 -20.37 2.98
C THR A 156 -4.62 -20.05 2.17
N GLY A 157 -4.12 -18.83 2.31
CA GLY A 157 -2.87 -18.35 1.73
C GLY A 157 -1.79 -18.18 2.78
N LEU A 158 -0.52 -18.23 2.36
CA LEU A 158 0.60 -17.83 3.20
C LEU A 158 1.18 -16.50 2.69
N ALA A 159 1.49 -15.59 3.61
CA ALA A 159 2.22 -14.38 3.32
C ALA A 159 3.39 -14.24 4.31
N THR A 160 4.62 -14.24 3.81
CA THR A 160 5.82 -13.99 4.62
C THR A 160 6.40 -12.64 4.26
N ALA A 161 6.86 -11.87 5.24
CA ALA A 161 7.48 -10.57 5.03
C ALA A 161 8.82 -10.47 5.77
N PHE A 162 9.85 -10.05 5.04
CA PHE A 162 11.15 -9.78 5.61
C PHE A 162 11.19 -8.33 6.08
N PHE A 163 11.36 -8.17 7.39
CA PHE A 163 11.44 -6.88 8.05
C PHE A 163 12.87 -6.64 8.54
N ASN A 164 13.36 -5.41 8.37
CA ASN A 164 14.56 -4.95 9.04
C ASN A 164 14.43 -3.49 9.47
N GLU A 165 15.53 -2.92 9.98
CA GLU A 165 15.56 -1.56 10.52
C GLU A 165 15.17 -0.48 9.51
N SER A 166 15.34 -0.74 8.20
CA SER A 166 14.91 0.19 7.14
C SER A 166 13.38 0.32 7.04
N ASN A 167 12.63 -0.65 7.58
CA ASN A 167 11.17 -0.71 7.50
C ASN A 167 10.45 -0.20 8.77
N THR A 168 11.18 0.48 9.67
CA THR A 168 10.65 1.02 10.94
C THR A 168 9.42 1.93 10.78
N SER A 169 9.30 2.65 9.66
CA SER A 169 8.14 3.48 9.33
C SER A 169 6.85 2.67 9.23
N LEU A 170 6.94 1.44 8.71
CA LEU A 170 5.80 0.53 8.50
C LEU A 170 5.44 -0.27 9.77
N ALA A 171 6.36 -0.37 10.74
CA ALA A 171 6.24 -1.27 11.89
C ALA A 171 4.91 -1.16 12.65
N ARG A 172 4.44 0.08 12.89
CA ARG A 172 3.16 0.32 13.60
C ARG A 172 1.97 -0.16 12.78
N ALA A 173 1.90 0.23 11.52
CA ALA A 173 0.78 -0.13 10.65
C ALA A 173 0.71 -1.65 10.46
N LEU A 174 1.87 -2.29 10.28
CA LEU A 174 1.99 -3.73 10.16
C LEU A 174 1.55 -4.46 11.45
N ALA A 175 2.02 -4.02 12.63
CA ALA A 175 1.62 -4.61 13.90
C ALA A 175 0.10 -4.51 14.15
N ASN A 176 -0.50 -3.35 13.87
CA ASN A 176 -1.94 -3.16 13.99
C ASN A 176 -2.71 -4.06 13.02
N LEU A 177 -2.28 -4.17 11.77
CA LEU A 177 -2.90 -5.02 10.76
C LEU A 177 -2.88 -6.50 11.17
N MET A 178 -1.75 -6.98 11.69
CA MET A 178 -1.62 -8.34 12.19
C MET A 178 -2.55 -8.60 13.38
N GLN A 179 -2.64 -7.66 14.32
CA GLN A 179 -3.55 -7.76 15.46
C GLN A 179 -5.02 -7.76 15.03
N GLU A 180 -5.41 -6.90 14.07
CA GLU A 180 -6.75 -6.88 13.49
C GLU A 180 -7.10 -8.20 12.78
N SER A 181 -6.11 -8.89 12.21
CA SER A 181 -6.27 -10.16 11.50
C SER A 181 -6.08 -11.40 12.41
N ASN A 182 -6.05 -11.22 13.74
CA ASN A 182 -5.79 -12.28 14.73
C ASN A 182 -4.52 -13.09 14.45
N GLN A 183 -3.47 -12.44 13.95
CA GLN A 183 -2.16 -13.06 13.71
C GLN A 183 -1.23 -12.83 14.91
N GLU A 184 -0.27 -13.72 15.10
CA GLU A 184 0.74 -13.57 16.15
C GLU A 184 1.69 -12.41 15.81
N VAL A 185 1.70 -11.37 16.64
CA VAL A 185 2.61 -10.23 16.50
C VAL A 185 3.91 -10.54 17.24
N PRO A 186 5.07 -10.61 16.58
CA PRO A 186 6.34 -10.82 17.27
C PRO A 186 6.64 -9.68 18.26
N ALA A 187 7.13 -10.02 19.46
CA ALA A 187 7.41 -9.03 20.50
C ALA A 187 8.41 -7.93 20.07
N TRP A 188 9.37 -8.30 19.21
CA TRP A 188 10.31 -7.35 18.62
C TRP A 188 9.60 -6.33 17.71
N LEU A 189 8.58 -6.74 16.95
CA LEU A 189 7.82 -5.87 16.06
C LEU A 189 7.00 -4.86 16.86
N SER A 190 6.37 -5.30 17.95
CA SER A 190 5.68 -4.43 18.90
C SER A 190 6.62 -3.36 19.48
N SER A 191 7.88 -3.72 19.74
CA SER A 191 8.90 -2.79 20.23
C SER A 191 9.23 -1.71 19.19
N TYR A 192 9.37 -2.07 17.92
CA TYR A 192 9.55 -1.10 16.83
C TYR A 192 8.30 -0.22 16.64
N ALA A 193 7.11 -0.79 16.70
CA ALA A 193 5.84 -0.05 16.60
C ALA A 193 5.67 0.99 17.72
N ALA A 194 6.11 0.66 18.94
CA ALA A 194 6.10 1.56 20.10
C ALA A 194 7.16 2.68 19.97
N ARG A 195 8.35 2.39 19.43
CA ARG A 195 9.41 3.40 19.24
C ARG A 195 9.04 4.50 18.27
N SER A 196 8.19 4.21 17.29
CA SER A 196 7.67 5.21 16.34
C SER A 196 6.85 6.32 17.02
N TYR A 197 6.59 6.29 18.34
CA TYR A 197 5.94 7.37 19.11
C TYR A 197 6.88 8.55 19.40
N PHE A 198 8.20 8.32 19.46
CA PHE A 198 9.15 9.30 20.01
C PHE A 198 9.89 10.14 18.97
N GLY A 199 9.71 9.86 17.67
CA GLY A 199 10.33 10.62 16.57
C GLY A 199 9.51 11.80 16.02
N GLY A 200 8.28 12.02 16.53
CA GLY A 200 7.32 13.00 15.99
C GLY A 200 7.01 14.15 16.94
N GLY A 201 8.01 14.65 17.66
CA GLY A 201 7.84 15.73 18.62
C GLY A 201 8.31 17.09 18.10
N ARG A 202 7.50 17.77 17.26
CA ARG A 202 7.34 19.24 17.34
C ARG A 202 6.19 19.73 16.46
N ASN A 203 5.23 20.36 17.15
CA ASN A 203 4.26 21.32 16.65
C ASN A 203 2.94 20.80 16.04
N ARG A 204 2.07 20.22 16.89
CA ARG A 204 0.62 20.47 16.76
C ARG A 204 0.07 20.98 18.08
N ARG A 205 -0.11 22.30 18.11
CA ARG A 205 -0.92 23.01 19.09
C ARG A 205 -2.27 22.29 19.24
N SER A 206 -2.59 22.02 20.50
CA SER A 206 -3.93 21.72 21.00
C SER A 206 -4.98 22.58 20.29
N GLY A 207 -5.93 21.90 19.63
CA GLY A 207 -7.07 22.49 18.94
C GLY A 207 -8.06 21.37 18.66
N GLY A 208 -8.96 21.14 19.63
CA GLY A 208 -9.90 20.04 19.61
C GLY A 208 -10.79 20.02 18.36
N GLY A 209 -10.93 18.83 17.78
CA GLY A 209 -11.86 18.56 16.69
C GLY A 209 -12.31 17.10 16.76
N ARG A 210 -13.51 16.89 17.33
CA ARG A 210 -14.18 15.60 17.48
C ARG A 210 -14.33 14.91 16.12
N PHE A 211 -13.67 13.77 15.93
CA PHE A 211 -13.95 12.85 14.83
C PHE A 211 -15.17 11.98 15.18
N GLY A 212 -16.29 12.28 14.54
CA GLY A 212 -17.52 11.49 14.56
C GLY A 212 -18.44 12.00 13.47
N GLY A 213 -18.75 11.18 12.47
CA GLY A 213 -19.55 11.56 11.31
C GLY A 213 -20.90 12.14 11.72
N ARG A 214 -21.13 13.41 11.38
CA ARG A 214 -22.43 14.08 11.55
C ARG A 214 -23.24 13.94 10.26
N ASP A 215 -24.47 13.47 10.42
CA ASP A 215 -25.50 13.47 9.39
C ASP A 215 -25.92 14.93 9.08
N PHE A 216 -25.83 15.31 7.80
CA PHE A 216 -26.15 16.66 7.31
C PHE A 216 -27.66 16.91 7.15
N ARG A 217 -28.51 15.90 7.34
CA ARG A 217 -29.97 16.04 7.25
C ARG A 217 -30.59 16.74 8.47
N ARG A 218 -29.81 17.00 9.53
CA ARG A 218 -30.34 17.42 10.84
C ARG A 218 -30.24 18.92 11.15
N ASP A 219 -29.78 19.75 10.24
CA ASP A 219 -29.69 21.20 10.48
C ASP A 219 -30.60 21.99 9.55
N SER A 220 -31.90 21.91 9.84
CA SER A 220 -32.92 22.75 9.22
C SER A 220 -34.14 22.85 10.13
N SER A 221 -33.98 23.38 11.35
CA SER A 221 -35.12 23.84 12.17
C SER A 221 -34.71 24.75 13.32
N PHE A 222 -34.90 26.06 13.12
CA PHE A 222 -35.45 27.03 14.07
C PHE A 222 -34.88 27.13 15.51
N ASN A 223 -34.29 28.30 15.80
CA ASN A 223 -34.81 29.32 16.74
C ASN A 223 -33.81 29.85 17.80
N ARG A 224 -33.76 31.19 17.86
CA ARG A 224 -33.72 32.08 19.05
C ARG A 224 -32.38 32.44 19.74
N GLY A 225 -32.09 33.76 19.65
CA GLY A 225 -31.50 34.62 20.69
C GLY A 225 -29.97 34.63 20.72
N GLY A 226 -29.25 35.75 20.74
CA GLY A 226 -29.54 37.14 21.05
C GLY A 226 -28.31 37.70 21.79
N GLY A 227 -27.80 38.88 21.40
CA GLY A 227 -26.76 39.62 22.17
C GLY A 227 -25.65 40.33 21.37
N ILE A 228 -25.94 41.55 20.86
CA ILE A 228 -25.35 42.86 21.25
C ILE A 228 -24.24 42.78 22.34
N ASP A 229 -23.10 43.48 22.39
CA ASP A 229 -22.41 44.58 21.69
C ASP A 229 -20.92 44.58 22.16
N PHE A 230 -19.96 45.17 21.43
CA PHE A 230 -19.14 46.32 21.87
C PHE A 230 -17.93 46.63 20.97
N TYR A 231 -17.87 47.90 20.55
CA TYR A 231 -16.76 48.82 20.26
C TYR A 231 -15.30 48.33 20.22
N GLY A 232 -14.56 48.82 19.22
CA GLY A 232 -13.10 48.93 19.29
C GLY A 232 -12.45 49.38 17.99
N GLY A 233 -12.72 50.62 17.55
CA GLY A 233 -11.90 51.26 16.53
C GLY A 233 -10.55 51.68 17.09
N ASN A 234 -9.48 51.52 16.33
CA ASN A 234 -8.37 52.47 16.35
C ASN A 234 -7.62 52.47 15.01
N SER A 235 -7.75 53.60 14.33
CA SER A 235 -6.88 54.13 13.30
C SER A 235 -5.63 54.76 13.94
N SER A 236 -4.43 54.49 13.43
CA SER A 236 -3.46 55.56 13.12
C SER A 236 -2.29 55.06 12.26
N SER A 237 -2.03 55.87 11.22
CA SER A 237 -0.74 56.30 10.67
C SER A 237 0.38 55.27 10.40
N GLY A 238 1.03 55.23 9.24
CA GLY A 238 1.02 56.17 8.13
C GLY A 238 2.31 56.02 7.30
N TYR A 239 2.27 56.65 6.12
CA TYR A 239 3.38 57.12 5.27
C TYR A 239 4.13 56.12 4.39
N GLY A 240 4.05 56.38 3.08
CA GLY A 240 4.97 55.83 2.08
C GLY A 240 4.41 55.85 0.65
N ALA A 241 3.99 57.01 0.15
CA ALA A 241 3.61 57.22 -1.24
C ALA A 241 4.85 57.54 -2.10
N SER A 242 4.86 57.00 -3.33
CA SER A 242 5.57 57.44 -4.55
C SER A 242 5.74 56.19 -5.41
N GLY A 243 5.26 56.04 -6.64
CA GLY A 243 4.79 56.89 -7.73
C GLY A 243 4.69 55.93 -8.93
N GLY A 244 3.58 55.92 -9.70
CA GLY A 244 3.53 56.39 -11.10
C GLY A 244 4.69 55.85 -11.94
N TYR A 245 4.54 55.12 -13.06
CA TYR A 245 3.74 55.36 -14.27
C TYR A 245 3.82 54.07 -15.12
N GLY A 246 2.79 53.71 -15.89
CA GLY A 246 2.93 53.75 -17.34
C GLY A 246 2.22 52.57 -18.00
N ALA A 247 1.34 52.88 -18.94
CA ALA A 247 0.39 51.99 -19.58
C ALA A 247 0.96 51.29 -20.83
N GLY A 248 0.40 50.12 -21.13
CA GLY A 248 -0.25 49.88 -22.43
C GLY A 248 0.52 49.14 -23.53
N TYR A 249 -0.27 48.31 -24.22
CA TYR A 249 -0.10 47.70 -25.56
C TYR A 249 0.60 46.31 -25.68
N GLY A 250 -0.24 45.30 -25.97
CA GLY A 250 0.14 44.13 -26.80
C GLY A 250 0.22 44.50 -28.29
N PRO A 251 0.42 43.57 -29.27
CA PRO A 251 -0.21 42.24 -29.35
C PRO A 251 0.65 41.07 -29.93
N GLY A 252 0.09 39.84 -29.93
CA GLY A 252 0.45 38.68 -30.78
C GLY A 252 1.67 37.85 -30.32
N VAL A 253 1.81 36.53 -30.49
CA VAL A 253 1.14 35.51 -31.32
C VAL A 253 1.62 34.09 -30.89
N THR A 254 0.71 33.10 -30.98
CA THR A 254 0.83 31.67 -31.37
C THR A 254 1.73 30.63 -30.64
N SER A 255 1.11 29.53 -30.19
CA SER A 255 1.35 28.10 -30.54
C SER A 255 0.44 27.22 -29.65
N ALA A 256 -0.60 26.50 -30.12
CA ALA A 256 -0.70 25.40 -31.10
C ALA A 256 -0.05 24.09 -30.63
N TRP A 257 -0.84 23.28 -29.90
CA TRP A 257 -0.72 21.83 -29.80
C TRP A 257 -1.99 21.25 -30.43
N ASP A 258 -1.85 20.73 -31.65
CA ASP A 258 -2.60 19.57 -32.14
C ASP A 258 -1.72 18.33 -31.89
#